data_AF-A0A9E9LXX9-F1
#
_entry.id   AF-A0A9E9LXX9-F1
#
_cell.length_a   1.000
_cell.length_b   1.000
_cell.length_c   1.000
_cell.angle_alpha   90.00
_cell.angle_beta   90.00
_cell.angle_gamma   90.00
#
_symmetry.space_group_name_H-M   'P 1'
#
loop_
_entity.id
_entity.type
_entity.pdbx_description
1 polymer ?
#
loop_
_entity_poly.entity_id
_entity_poly.type
_entity_poly.pdbx_seq_one_letter_code
_entity_poly.pdbx_strand_id
1 'polypeptide(L)'
;MKHITIIMPLIKECSVSACGFNAMDGCHAKAITVGNGTNPGCDTFFNVPDMSAHATSVGRTGGVGACKVSGCKFNTDYECMADEIMVSLISQKANCATYAPR
;
A
#
# COMPACT_ATOMS: atom_id res chain seq x y z
N MET A 1 26.66 3.51 -9.71
CA MET A 1 25.58 2.61 -9.25
C MET A 1 24.75 2.21 -10.45
N LYS A 2 24.33 0.95 -10.58
CA LYS A 2 23.38 0.53 -11.62
C LYS A 2 21.97 0.78 -11.07
N HIS A 3 21.14 1.50 -11.83
CA HIS A 3 19.74 1.73 -11.48
C HIS A 3 18.86 0.83 -12.35
N ILE A 4 17.82 0.27 -11.75
CA ILE A 4 16.71 -0.37 -12.46
C ILE A 4 15.47 0.48 -12.28
N THR A 5 14.64 0.56 -13.32
CA THR A 5 13.33 1.24 -13.26
C THR A 5 12.27 0.17 -13.04
N ILE A 6 11.44 0.35 -12.01
CA ILE A 6 10.35 -0.56 -11.68
C ILE A 6 9.05 0.22 -11.87
N ILE A 7 8.11 -0.36 -12.61
CA ILE A 7 6.76 0.17 -12.75
C ILE A 7 5.92 -0.49 -11.66
N MET A 8 5.34 0.31 -10.76
CA MET A 8 4.51 -0.18 -9.66
C MET A 8 3.12 0.47 -9.75
N PRO A 9 2.05 -0.27 -9.43
CA PRO A 9 0.73 0.32 -9.23
C PRO A 9 0.79 1.41 -8.17
N LEU A 10 0.22 2.57 -8.48
CA LEU A 10 0.18 3.69 -7.55
C LEU A 10 -0.86 3.43 -6.45
N ILE A 11 -0.57 3.94 -5.26
CA ILE A 11 -1.57 4.07 -4.20
C ILE A 11 -2.26 5.41 -4.42
N LYS A 12 -3.47 5.36 -4.98
CA LYS A 12 -4.27 6.56 -5.25
C LYS A 12 -4.67 7.27 -3.96
N GLU A 13 -5.04 6.49 -2.96
CA GLU A 13 -5.53 7.00 -1.69
C GLU A 13 -5.18 6.03 -0.55
N CYS A 14 -4.84 6.59 0.60
CA CYS A 14 -4.73 5.89 1.87
C CYS A 14 -5.58 6.61 2.91
N SER A 15 -6.76 6.09 3.22
CA SER A 15 -7.66 6.71 4.21
C SER A 15 -7.37 6.29 5.66
N VAL A 16 -6.27 5.56 5.89
CA VAL A 16 -5.86 5.13 7.23
C VAL A 16 -5.10 6.26 7.91
N SER A 17 -5.82 7.12 8.62
CA SER A 17 -5.27 8.33 9.26
C SER A 17 -4.15 8.05 10.25
N ALA A 18 -4.16 6.91 10.95
CA ALA A 18 -3.11 6.56 11.91
C ALA A 18 -1.82 6.00 11.27
N CYS A 19 -1.77 5.88 9.93
CA CYS A 19 -0.59 5.36 9.24
C CYS A 19 0.51 6.43 9.16
N GLY A 20 1.71 6.13 9.66
CA GLY A 20 2.85 7.05 9.62
C GLY A 20 3.30 7.43 8.20
N PHE A 21 3.00 6.62 7.19
CA PHE A 21 3.28 6.96 5.78
C PHE A 21 2.17 7.77 5.11
N ASN A 22 1.02 7.94 5.77
CA ASN A 22 -0.10 8.70 5.23
C ASN A 22 0.10 10.19 5.53
N ALA A 23 0.01 11.05 4.53
CA ALA A 23 -0.15 12.48 4.71
C ALA A 23 -1.17 13.00 3.69
N MET A 24 -2.19 13.74 4.17
CA MET A 24 -3.28 14.27 3.33
C MET A 24 -3.94 13.18 2.46
N ASP A 25 -4.28 12.04 3.08
CA ASP A 25 -4.88 10.86 2.43
C ASP A 25 -4.02 10.22 1.32
N GLY A 26 -2.73 10.59 1.24
CA GLY A 26 -1.75 10.04 0.32
C GLY A 26 -0.75 9.13 1.01
N CYS A 27 -0.52 7.93 0.49
CA CYS A 27 0.58 7.09 0.97
C CYS A 27 1.91 7.58 0.38
N HIS A 28 2.90 7.83 1.25
CA HIS A 28 4.24 8.26 0.89
C HIS A 28 5.32 7.18 1.10
N ALA A 29 4.93 5.95 1.43
CA ALA A 29 5.84 4.80 1.45
C ALA A 29 6.33 4.51 0.02
N LYS A 30 7.64 4.37 -0.20
CA LYS A 30 8.19 4.15 -1.56
C LYS A 30 7.59 2.91 -2.26
N ALA A 31 7.46 1.83 -1.51
CA ALA A 31 6.87 0.58 -1.97
C ALA A 31 6.23 -0.12 -0.77
N ILE A 32 4.94 -0.43 -0.85
CA ILE A 32 4.24 -1.20 0.15
C ILE A 32 4.25 -2.69 -0.21
N THR A 33 4.06 -3.53 0.80
CA THR A 33 3.74 -4.94 0.64
C THR A 33 2.27 -5.15 0.99
N VAL A 34 1.54 -5.85 0.12
CA VAL A 34 0.13 -6.21 0.33
C VAL A 34 -0.01 -7.66 0.73
N GLY A 35 -0.49 -7.86 1.95
CA GLY A 35 -1.06 -9.07 2.48
C GLY A 35 -0.07 -10.08 2.98
N ASN A 36 -0.54 -11.18 3.56
CA ASN A 36 0.28 -12.18 4.25
C ASN A 36 0.07 -13.62 3.75
N GLY A 37 -0.35 -13.77 2.48
CA GLY A 37 -0.73 -15.06 1.90
C GLY A 37 -2.24 -15.14 1.66
N THR A 38 -3.04 -14.84 2.69
CA THR A 38 -4.50 -14.97 2.66
C THR A 38 -5.24 -13.66 2.88
N ASN A 39 -4.72 -12.78 3.74
CA ASN A 39 -5.37 -11.50 4.05
C ASN A 39 -4.75 -10.38 3.22
N PRO A 40 -5.55 -9.46 2.64
CA PRO A 40 -5.06 -8.33 1.84
C PRO A 40 -4.66 -7.11 2.70
N GLY A 41 -4.00 -7.34 3.83
CA GLY A 41 -3.49 -6.25 4.68
C GLY A 41 -2.46 -5.36 3.98
N CYS A 42 -2.34 -4.09 4.35
CA CYS A 42 -1.15 -3.32 4.03
C CYS A 42 -0.08 -3.68 5.07
N ASP A 43 0.84 -4.60 4.74
CA ASP A 43 1.88 -5.06 5.68
C ASP A 43 2.89 -3.96 6.01
N THR A 44 2.95 -2.91 5.18
CA THR A 44 3.77 -1.71 5.41
C THR A 44 3.11 -0.71 6.36
N PHE A 45 1.84 -0.93 6.74
CA PHE A 45 1.17 -0.07 7.71
C PHE A 45 1.98 0.05 8.99
N PHE A 46 2.19 1.29 9.42
CA PHE A 46 2.86 1.62 10.67
C PHE A 46 1.95 2.55 11.46
N ASN A 47 1.42 2.08 12.59
CA ASN A 47 0.58 2.89 13.46
C ASN A 47 1.45 3.87 14.24
N VAL A 48 1.33 5.17 13.95
CA VAL A 48 2.05 6.20 14.70
C VAL A 48 1.29 6.57 15.98
N PRO A 49 1.97 6.67 17.13
CA PRO A 49 1.32 7.07 18.38
C PRO A 49 0.93 8.56 18.39
N ASP A 50 1.65 9.38 17.61
CA ASP A 50 1.42 10.81 17.44
C ASP A 50 0.99 11.08 16.00
N MET A 51 -0.24 11.57 15.80
CA MET A 51 -0.79 11.91 14.48
C MET A 51 -0.14 13.13 13.83
N SER A 52 0.82 13.79 14.48
CA SER A 52 1.69 14.78 13.82
C SER A 52 2.93 14.14 13.19
N ALA A 53 3.26 12.89 13.56
CA ALA A 53 4.48 12.18 13.14
C ALA A 53 4.34 11.46 11.77
N HIS A 54 3.66 12.09 10.81
CA HIS A 54 3.52 11.58 9.47
C HIS A 54 4.76 11.83 8.60
N ALA A 55 4.91 11.04 7.55
CA ALA A 55 5.92 11.26 6.53
C ALA A 55 5.76 12.67 5.93
N THR A 56 6.83 13.47 6.00
CA THR A 56 6.87 14.87 5.49
C THR A 56 7.28 14.95 4.02
N SER A 57 7.43 13.81 3.36
CA SER A 57 7.97 13.72 2.01
C SER A 57 6.99 14.30 0.98
N VAL A 58 7.28 15.49 0.47
CA VAL A 58 6.55 16.09 -0.64
C VAL A 58 6.85 15.41 -1.98
N GLY A 59 5.82 15.22 -2.81
CA GLY A 59 5.94 14.79 -4.21
C GLY A 59 6.22 13.30 -4.45
N ARG A 60 6.13 12.44 -3.42
CA ARG A 60 6.25 10.98 -3.58
C ARG A 60 4.89 10.33 -3.43
N THR A 61 4.44 9.62 -4.45
CA THR A 61 3.28 8.73 -4.34
C THR A 61 3.78 7.31 -4.13
N GLY A 62 3.22 6.63 -3.12
CA GLY A 62 3.57 5.26 -2.85
C GLY A 62 3.05 4.31 -3.92
N GLY A 63 3.71 3.17 -4.05
CA GLY A 63 3.28 2.11 -4.96
C GLY A 63 3.31 0.74 -4.29
N VAL A 64 2.82 -0.28 -4.99
CA VAL A 64 2.86 -1.67 -4.52
C VAL A 64 4.12 -2.35 -5.02
N GLY A 65 5.03 -2.71 -4.10
CA GLY A 65 6.24 -3.47 -4.43
C GLY A 65 6.00 -4.99 -4.49
N ALA A 66 5.05 -5.50 -3.70
CA ALA A 66 4.67 -6.92 -3.73
C ALA A 66 3.23 -7.12 -3.27
N CYS A 67 2.54 -8.08 -3.88
CA CYS A 67 1.27 -8.62 -3.42
C CYS A 67 1.46 -10.08 -3.04
N LYS A 68 1.42 -10.40 -1.75
CA LYS A 68 1.60 -11.77 -1.25
C LYS A 68 0.29 -12.57 -1.22
N VAL A 69 -0.83 -11.99 -1.63
CA VAL A 69 -2.14 -12.68 -1.65
C VAL A 69 -2.34 -13.36 -2.99
N SER A 70 -1.99 -14.65 -3.09
CA SER A 70 -2.08 -15.42 -4.34
C SER A 70 -3.52 -15.51 -4.88
N GLY A 71 -4.52 -15.47 -4.00
CA GLY A 71 -5.93 -15.43 -4.36
C GLY A 71 -6.44 -14.09 -4.90
N CYS A 72 -5.61 -13.05 -5.00
CA CYS A 72 -6.02 -11.75 -5.56
C CYS A 72 -6.06 -11.79 -7.09
N LYS A 73 -7.15 -11.31 -7.71
CA LYS A 73 -7.32 -11.29 -9.17
C LYS A 73 -6.28 -10.44 -9.91
N PHE A 74 -5.71 -9.44 -9.23
CA PHE A 74 -4.68 -8.54 -9.77
C PHE A 74 -3.25 -9.05 -9.56
N ASN A 75 -3.06 -10.17 -8.86
CA ASN A 75 -1.73 -10.68 -8.51
C ASN A 75 -1.16 -11.56 -9.62
N THR A 76 -0.10 -11.12 -10.29
CA THR A 76 0.68 -11.94 -11.21
C THR A 76 2.08 -12.10 -10.64
N ASP A 77 2.49 -13.33 -10.35
CA ASP A 77 3.81 -13.65 -9.78
C ASP A 77 4.19 -12.84 -8.51
N TYR A 78 3.22 -12.67 -7.61
CA TYR A 78 3.36 -11.87 -6.40
C TYR A 78 3.60 -10.37 -6.64
N GLU A 79 3.33 -9.90 -7.85
CA GLU A 79 3.32 -8.49 -8.23
C GLU A 79 1.89 -8.05 -8.54
N CYS A 80 1.53 -6.83 -8.13
CA CYS A 80 0.20 -6.30 -8.37
C CYS A 80 0.14 -5.68 -9.78
N MET A 81 -0.89 -6.02 -10.54
CA MET A 81 -1.11 -5.54 -11.93
C MET A 81 -2.32 -4.61 -12.05
N ALA A 82 -2.87 -4.12 -10.93
CA ALA A 82 -3.90 -3.09 -10.97
C ALA A 82 -3.32 -1.75 -11.45
N ASP A 83 -4.13 -0.91 -12.10
CA ASP A 83 -3.67 0.44 -12.50
C ASP A 83 -3.32 1.30 -11.28
N GLU A 84 -4.17 1.23 -10.26
CA GLU A 84 -4.03 1.91 -8.98
C GLU A 84 -4.72 1.10 -7.88
N ILE A 85 -4.33 1.33 -6.63
CA ILE A 85 -4.98 0.76 -5.46
C ILE A 85 -5.40 1.82 -4.45
N MET A 86 -6.37 1.48 -3.62
CA MET A 86 -6.76 2.22 -2.42
C MET A 86 -6.40 1.40 -1.18
N VAL A 87 -5.94 2.08 -0.14
CA VAL A 87 -5.74 1.51 1.19
C VAL A 87 -6.76 2.13 2.14
N SER A 88 -7.52 1.30 2.85
CA SER A 88 -8.52 1.76 3.81
C SER A 88 -8.53 0.93 5.08
N LEU A 89 -9.22 1.43 6.10
CA LEU A 89 -9.39 0.70 7.34
C LEU A 89 -10.59 -0.26 7.21
N ILE A 90 -10.32 -1.57 7.22
CA ILE A 90 -11.35 -2.63 7.19
C ILE A 90 -11.14 -3.50 8.42
N SER A 91 -12.17 -3.64 9.26
CA SER A 91 -12.10 -4.40 10.51
C SER A 91 -10.90 -4.00 11.39
N GLN A 92 -10.69 -2.69 11.56
CA GLN A 92 -9.59 -2.09 12.33
C GLN A 92 -8.18 -2.42 11.82
N LYS A 93 -8.03 -2.87 10.57
CA LYS A 93 -6.74 -3.13 9.94
C LYS A 93 -6.63 -2.34 8.64
N ALA A 94 -5.45 -1.80 8.37
CA ALA A 94 -5.14 -1.21 7.08
C ALA A 94 -5.12 -2.32 6.03
N ASN A 95 -6.01 -2.27 5.05
CA ASN A 95 -6.14 -3.27 3.99
C ASN A 95 -6.08 -2.60 2.62
N CYS A 96 -5.63 -3.34 1.61
CA CYS A 96 -5.84 -3.01 0.21
C CYS A 96 -7.34 -3.13 -0.09
N ALA A 97 -8.03 -2.00 -0.19
CA ALA A 97 -9.46 -1.92 -0.47
C ALA A 97 -9.80 -2.32 -1.92
N THR A 98 -8.80 -2.28 -2.81
CA THR A 98 -8.89 -2.74 -4.19
C THR A 98 -8.81 -4.26 -4.32
N TYR A 99 -8.44 -4.99 -3.26
CA TYR A 99 -8.40 -6.44 -3.30
C TYR A 99 -9.72 -7.04 -3.81
N ALA A 100 -9.61 -8.00 -4.71
CA ALA A 100 -10.72 -8.82 -5.15
C ALA A 100 -10.23 -10.27 -5.33
N PRO A 101 -10.98 -11.27 -4.83
CA PRO A 101 -10.63 -12.66 -5.01
C PRO A 101 -10.70 -13.07 -6.50
N ARG A 102 -9.91 -14.09 -6.86
CA ARG A 102 -9.98 -14.82 -8.13
C ARG A 102 -11.23 -15.68 -8.24
#